data_AF-A0A7S1Y4T7-F1
#
_entry.id   AF-A0A7S1Y4T7-F1
#
_cell.length_a   1.000
_cell.length_b   1.000
_cell.length_c   1.000
_cell.angle_alpha   90.00
_cell.angle_beta   90.00
_cell.angle_gamma   90.00
#
_symmetry.space_group_name_H-M   'P 1'
#
loop_
_entity.id
_entity.type
_entity.pdbx_description
1 polymer ?
#
loop_
_entity_poly.entity_id
_entity_poly.type
_entity_poly.pdbx_seq_one_letter_code
_entity_poly.pdbx_strand_id
1 'polypeptide(L)'
;MADDGIEPVSYVAASATASMRAAPRFNHPKDFSLLFSEDEGEVTDYAIGLIFGGCMIVSLFLLWAFILLLFKCLGQRKVGFLSGAPFVQQSHKTESKRPFRVRVAFLAATLVFITFTILLVTNGITNLQDTATTVVNANSEIQQLQRDASSIVSSLDSLIVPTRDIRGELVKLNEGSFCPDDPSLTQDTGIDFDNLIDEAIVLLEQLGDFLEGDLDDLETALDTAEDTTKQIEDQADNIELNDWQSLVIIIPYVLIPSFLLVALMMTWFDASFPTYTCVVQWFFLPLFILITSIAFVLSAAVLTGAVANADFCSGESPDQSIPPNPDETVLSILSKTGVQDDELVYKMVTFYVKQCISEDPFGFIGEYRDEIQIADEQIRSLTDAMDSVTLSRLNFVCGRDFAPVEALLSSMSANLDILRDNALAALELLRCSRITPIYTAAVYR
;
A
#
# COMPACT_ATOMS: atom_id res chain seq x y z
N MET A 1 -16.72 17.79 5.38
CA MET A 1 -17.10 16.75 4.42
C MET A 1 -17.38 15.40 5.09
N ALA A 2 -17.99 15.40 6.29
CA ALA A 2 -18.52 14.18 6.87
C ALA A 2 -19.76 13.77 6.07
N ASP A 3 -19.67 12.67 5.35
CA ASP A 3 -20.79 12.11 4.60
C ASP A 3 -21.74 11.49 5.63
N ASP A 4 -22.87 12.14 5.90
CA ASP A 4 -23.91 11.70 6.83
C ASP A 4 -24.53 10.38 6.31
N GLY A 5 -23.82 9.27 6.49
CA GLY A 5 -24.25 7.98 5.96
C GLY A 5 -23.21 6.87 5.94
N ILE A 6 -21.93 7.15 6.18
CA ILE A 6 -20.92 6.08 6.27
C ILE A 6 -20.91 5.53 7.69
N GLU A 7 -21.54 4.38 7.90
CA GLU A 7 -21.37 3.62 9.14
C GLU A 7 -19.93 3.06 9.19
N PRO A 8 -19.18 3.31 10.27
CA PRO A 8 -17.82 2.80 10.37
C PRO A 8 -17.83 1.28 10.37
N VAL A 9 -17.02 0.70 9.50
CA VAL A 9 -16.80 -0.73 9.43
C VAL A 9 -15.97 -1.12 10.64
N SER A 10 -16.41 -2.11 11.42
CA SER A 10 -15.60 -2.63 12.54
C SER A 10 -14.57 -3.63 12.02
N TYR A 11 -13.30 -3.44 12.38
CA TYR A 11 -12.26 -4.42 12.07
C TYR A 11 -12.50 -5.72 12.85
N VAL A 12 -12.46 -6.86 12.15
CA VAL A 12 -12.55 -8.19 12.76
C VAL A 12 -11.31 -8.98 12.37
N ALA A 13 -10.36 -9.09 13.30
CA ALA A 13 -9.13 -9.82 13.07
C ALA A 13 -9.42 -11.29 12.67
N ALA A 14 -8.79 -11.74 11.59
CA ALA A 14 -8.86 -13.14 11.20
C ALA A 14 -8.24 -14.03 12.31
N SER A 15 -8.80 -15.22 12.51
CA SER A 15 -8.29 -16.16 13.53
C SER A 15 -6.83 -16.56 13.28
N ALA A 16 -6.40 -16.56 12.01
CA ALA A 16 -5.01 -16.80 11.61
C ALA A 16 -4.08 -15.69 12.14
N THR A 17 -4.48 -14.43 12.03
CA THR A 17 -3.75 -13.26 12.56
C THR A 17 -3.52 -13.39 14.05
N ALA A 18 -4.58 -13.68 14.83
CA ALA A 18 -4.46 -13.90 16.27
C ALA A 18 -3.52 -15.07 16.62
N SER A 19 -3.57 -16.15 15.83
CA SER A 19 -2.71 -17.33 16.03
C SER A 19 -1.24 -17.03 15.71
N MET A 20 -0.97 -16.30 14.64
CA MET A 20 0.39 -15.94 14.22
C MET A 20 1.00 -14.88 15.14
N ARG A 21 0.21 -13.91 15.62
CA ARG A 21 0.66 -12.95 16.66
C ARG A 21 1.02 -13.66 17.98
N ALA A 22 0.41 -14.80 18.26
CA ALA A 22 0.75 -15.62 19.44
C ALA A 22 2.02 -16.47 19.25
N ALA A 23 2.69 -16.41 18.09
CA ALA A 23 3.92 -17.14 17.84
C ALA A 23 5.00 -16.79 18.90
N PRO A 24 5.81 -17.78 19.33
CA PRO A 24 6.81 -17.57 20.37
C PRO A 24 7.96 -16.67 19.88
N ARG A 25 8.25 -15.62 20.64
CA ARG A 25 9.34 -14.65 20.35
C ARG A 25 10.26 -14.36 21.53
N PHE A 26 10.32 -15.22 22.55
CA PHE A 26 11.32 -15.10 23.62
C PHE A 26 11.43 -13.72 24.30
N ASN A 27 10.28 -13.06 24.52
CA ASN A 27 10.16 -11.71 25.10
C ASN A 27 10.53 -10.53 24.17
N HIS A 28 10.77 -10.77 22.88
CA HIS A 28 10.86 -9.69 21.91
C HIS A 28 9.47 -9.07 21.62
N PRO A 29 9.42 -7.78 21.24
CA PRO A 29 8.17 -7.07 21.02
C PRO A 29 7.39 -7.60 19.81
N LYS A 30 6.10 -7.26 19.79
CA LYS A 30 5.15 -7.61 18.73
C LYS A 30 4.58 -6.38 18.01
N ASP A 31 5.12 -5.22 18.34
CA ASP A 31 4.74 -3.97 17.71
C ASP A 31 5.51 -3.81 16.40
N PHE A 32 4.79 -3.90 15.28
CA PHE A 32 5.34 -3.76 13.94
C PHE A 32 5.92 -2.37 13.69
N SER A 33 5.40 -1.32 14.36
CA SER A 33 5.84 0.06 14.16
C SER A 33 7.30 0.28 14.58
N LEU A 34 7.85 -0.58 15.44
CA LEU A 34 9.24 -0.54 15.88
C LEU A 34 10.25 -0.73 14.73
N LEU A 35 9.84 -1.32 13.60
CA LEU A 35 10.69 -1.37 12.39
C LEU A 35 11.01 0.01 11.82
N PHE A 36 10.18 1.01 12.13
CA PHE A 36 10.30 2.39 11.64
C PHE A 36 10.79 3.35 12.73
N SER A 37 11.20 2.82 13.88
CA SER A 37 11.78 3.62 14.96
C SER A 37 13.16 4.16 14.55
N GLU A 38 13.47 5.39 14.95
CA GLU A 38 14.84 5.94 14.84
C GLU A 38 15.84 5.19 15.74
N ASP A 39 15.37 4.48 16.78
CA ASP A 39 16.22 3.68 17.65
C ASP A 39 16.56 2.32 17.01
N GLU A 40 17.79 2.19 16.51
CA GLU A 40 18.32 0.93 15.94
C GLU A 40 18.19 -0.27 16.90
N GLY A 41 18.19 -0.03 18.22
CA GLY A 41 18.01 -1.05 19.23
C GLY A 41 16.61 -1.66 19.21
N GLU A 42 15.56 -0.82 19.09
CA GLU A 42 14.17 -1.26 18.97
C GLU A 42 13.94 -2.03 17.67
N VAL A 43 14.47 -1.51 16.55
CA VAL A 43 14.41 -2.16 15.23
C VAL A 43 15.04 -3.55 15.29
N THR A 44 16.24 -3.64 15.86
CA THR A 44 16.98 -4.90 15.97
C THR A 44 16.28 -5.89 16.89
N ASP A 45 15.74 -5.45 18.02
CA ASP A 45 15.06 -6.31 18.98
C ASP A 45 13.78 -6.93 18.38
N TYR A 46 12.99 -6.12 17.68
CA TYR A 46 11.83 -6.60 16.93
C TYR A 46 12.26 -7.57 15.80
N ALA A 47 13.27 -7.22 15.00
CA ALA A 47 13.73 -8.04 13.89
C ALA A 47 14.23 -9.42 14.35
N ILE A 48 14.97 -9.50 15.47
CA ILE A 48 15.41 -10.77 16.07
C ILE A 48 14.22 -11.62 16.49
N GLY A 49 13.23 -11.01 17.16
CA GLY A 49 11.99 -11.68 17.54
C GLY A 49 11.22 -12.24 16.35
N LEU A 50 11.18 -11.49 15.25
CA LEU A 50 10.46 -11.84 14.04
C LEU A 50 11.10 -13.04 13.32
N ILE A 51 12.42 -13.04 13.15
CA ILE A 51 13.13 -14.15 12.45
C ILE A 51 13.26 -15.41 13.30
N PHE A 52 13.00 -15.34 14.61
CA PHE A 52 13.17 -16.45 15.54
C PHE A 52 12.42 -17.71 15.08
N GLY A 53 11.15 -17.57 14.69
CA GLY A 53 10.32 -18.68 14.24
C GLY A 53 10.91 -19.38 13.01
N GLY A 54 11.37 -18.60 12.02
CA GLY A 54 12.07 -19.12 10.84
C GLY A 54 13.37 -19.84 11.19
N CYS A 55 14.20 -19.24 12.06
CA CYS A 55 15.44 -19.84 12.55
C CYS A 55 15.19 -21.16 13.29
N MET A 56 14.11 -21.27 14.07
CA MET A 56 13.71 -22.50 14.76
C MET A 56 13.34 -23.60 13.75
N ILE A 57 12.55 -23.29 12.71
CA ILE A 57 12.20 -24.24 11.64
C ILE A 57 13.47 -24.76 10.94
N VAL A 58 14.36 -23.86 10.54
CA VAL A 58 15.62 -24.24 9.87
C VAL A 58 16.51 -25.07 10.80
N SER A 59 16.60 -24.71 12.08
CA SER A 59 17.40 -25.45 13.07
C SER A 59 16.88 -26.88 13.28
N LEU A 60 15.56 -27.06 13.35
CA LEU A 60 14.94 -28.39 13.43
C LEU A 60 15.23 -29.22 12.19
N PHE A 61 15.19 -28.61 11.00
CA PHE A 61 15.55 -29.26 9.75
C PHE A 61 17.04 -29.67 9.72
N LEU A 62 17.95 -28.78 10.10
CA LEU A 62 19.38 -29.07 10.14
C LEU A 62 19.71 -30.18 11.14
N LEU A 63 19.07 -30.18 12.31
CA LEU A 63 19.20 -31.25 13.30
C LEU A 63 18.73 -32.60 12.72
N TRP A 64 17.57 -32.60 12.08
CA TRP A 64 17.04 -33.79 11.41
C TRP A 64 17.98 -34.29 10.30
N ALA A 65 18.46 -33.40 9.44
CA ALA A 65 19.39 -33.72 8.36
C ALA A 65 20.72 -34.28 8.90
N PHE A 66 21.24 -33.70 9.99
CA PHE A 66 22.44 -34.17 10.67
C PHE A 66 22.25 -35.59 11.23
N ILE A 67 21.10 -35.87 11.86
CA ILE A 67 20.77 -37.22 12.35
C ILE A 67 20.75 -38.24 11.20
N LEU A 68 20.13 -37.88 10.06
CA LEU A 68 20.13 -38.74 8.88
C LEU A 68 21.53 -38.99 8.32
N LEU A 69 22.38 -37.96 8.28
CA LEU A 69 23.76 -38.09 7.85
C LEU A 69 24.55 -39.00 8.80
N LEU A 70 24.38 -38.85 10.12
CA LEU A 70 25.00 -39.74 11.10
C LEU A 70 24.56 -41.19 10.91
N PHE A 71 23.26 -41.45 10.72
CA PHE A 71 22.78 -42.80 10.45
C PHE A 71 23.37 -43.36 9.16
N LYS A 72 23.52 -42.53 8.11
CA LYS A 72 24.17 -42.94 6.87
C LYS A 72 25.64 -43.30 7.08
N CYS A 73 26.40 -42.49 7.82
CA CYS A 73 27.82 -42.70 8.11
C CYS A 73 28.08 -43.91 9.02
N LEU A 74 27.22 -44.16 10.02
CA LEU A 74 27.36 -45.32 10.91
C LEU A 74 27.12 -46.65 10.17
N GLY A 75 26.41 -46.61 9.04
CA GLY A 75 26.21 -47.73 8.14
C GLY A 75 25.32 -48.83 8.72
N GLN A 76 25.02 -49.81 7.88
CA GLN A 76 24.05 -50.86 8.18
C GLN A 76 24.41 -51.70 9.42
N ARG A 77 25.70 -51.85 9.71
CA ARG A 77 26.18 -52.70 10.81
C ARG A 77 25.81 -52.15 12.19
N LYS A 78 25.74 -50.83 12.35
CA LYS A 78 25.50 -50.19 13.66
C LYS A 78 24.05 -49.75 13.84
N VAL A 79 23.43 -49.20 12.80
CA VAL A 79 22.08 -48.61 12.89
C VAL A 79 21.04 -49.35 12.04
N GLY A 80 21.43 -50.48 11.44
CA GLY A 80 20.52 -51.33 10.67
C GLY A 80 19.93 -50.61 9.47
N PHE A 81 18.61 -50.56 9.39
CA PHE A 81 17.89 -49.97 8.27
C PHE A 81 17.92 -48.44 8.26
N LEU A 82 18.19 -47.81 9.41
CA LEU A 82 18.26 -46.35 9.53
C LEU A 82 19.39 -45.75 8.70
N SER A 83 20.42 -46.55 8.33
CA SER A 83 21.46 -46.10 7.39
C SER A 83 20.99 -46.01 5.93
N GLY A 84 19.71 -46.26 5.66
CA GLY A 84 19.14 -46.34 4.31
C GLY A 84 19.66 -47.53 3.51
N ALA A 85 20.20 -48.56 4.17
CA ALA A 85 20.63 -49.79 3.52
C ALA A 85 19.44 -50.75 3.35
N PRO A 86 19.39 -51.53 2.25
CA PRO A 86 18.34 -52.51 2.05
C PRO A 86 18.34 -53.54 3.18
N PHE A 87 17.16 -54.05 3.55
CA PHE A 87 17.04 -55.10 4.55
C PHE A 87 17.70 -56.38 4.03
N VAL A 88 18.97 -56.61 4.40
CA VAL A 88 19.68 -57.84 4.04
C VAL A 88 19.08 -58.97 4.87
N GLN A 89 18.36 -59.86 4.20
CA GLN A 89 17.81 -61.05 4.81
C GLN A 89 18.98 -61.97 5.21
N GLN A 90 19.36 -61.96 6.48
CA GLN A 90 20.42 -62.84 6.98
C GLN A 90 19.97 -64.30 6.80
N SER A 91 20.68 -65.01 5.93
CA SER A 91 20.35 -66.36 5.44
C SER A 91 20.46 -67.50 6.48
N HIS A 92 20.68 -67.20 7.77
CA HIS A 92 20.90 -68.23 8.78
C HIS A 92 20.00 -68.11 10.02
N LYS A 93 18.89 -68.87 9.97
CA LYS A 93 18.24 -69.58 11.10
C LYS A 93 17.53 -68.84 12.24
N THR A 94 17.36 -67.53 12.23
CA THR A 94 16.39 -66.88 13.14
C THR A 94 15.37 -66.09 12.34
N GLU A 95 14.08 -66.37 12.58
CA GLU A 95 12.93 -65.66 12.01
C GLU A 95 13.00 -64.16 12.38
N SER A 96 13.75 -63.41 11.57
CA SER A 96 13.79 -61.97 11.63
C SER A 96 12.42 -61.45 11.21
N LYS A 97 11.63 -60.98 12.18
CA LYS A 97 10.34 -60.33 11.92
C LYS A 97 10.58 -59.19 10.94
N ARG A 98 9.95 -59.30 9.77
CA ARG A 98 9.98 -58.24 8.75
C ARG A 98 9.63 -56.90 9.41
N PRO A 99 10.31 -55.80 9.03
CA PRO A 99 10.16 -54.48 9.64
C PRO A 99 8.89 -53.78 9.13
N PHE A 100 7.75 -54.46 9.28
CA PHE A 100 6.42 -54.02 8.86
C PHE A 100 6.09 -52.63 9.39
N ARG A 101 6.40 -52.36 10.67
CA ARG A 101 6.11 -51.07 11.33
C ARG A 101 6.79 -49.89 10.65
N VAL A 102 8.05 -50.04 10.26
CA VAL A 102 8.83 -48.97 9.60
C VAL A 102 8.23 -48.65 8.24
N ARG A 103 7.91 -49.68 7.46
CA ARG A 103 7.33 -49.52 6.13
C ARG A 103 5.95 -48.86 6.18
N VAL A 104 5.10 -49.24 7.15
CA VAL A 104 3.80 -48.59 7.37
C VAL A 104 3.97 -47.12 7.76
N ALA A 105 4.90 -46.81 8.66
CA ALA A 105 5.16 -45.42 9.05
C ALA A 105 5.63 -44.56 7.87
N PHE A 106 6.50 -45.10 7.00
CA PHE A 106 6.95 -44.40 5.80
C PHE A 106 5.80 -44.16 4.82
N LEU A 107 4.96 -45.18 4.59
CA LEU A 107 3.80 -45.06 3.70
C LEU A 107 2.80 -44.01 4.23
N ALA A 108 2.52 -44.03 5.53
CA ALA A 108 1.67 -43.03 6.18
C ALA A 108 2.28 -41.62 6.06
N ALA A 109 3.58 -41.46 6.32
CA ALA A 109 4.26 -40.18 6.20
C ALA A 109 4.24 -39.64 4.76
N THR A 110 4.45 -40.49 3.76
CA THR A 110 4.35 -40.08 2.34
C THR A 110 2.93 -39.68 1.95
N LEU A 111 1.91 -40.39 2.44
CA LEU A 111 0.51 -40.03 2.18
C LEU A 111 0.13 -38.70 2.85
N VAL A 112 0.58 -38.49 4.08
CA VAL A 112 0.42 -37.22 4.80
C VAL A 112 1.12 -36.09 4.04
N PHE A 113 2.35 -36.30 3.57
CA PHE A 113 3.09 -35.32 2.78
C PHE A 113 2.33 -34.92 1.51
N ILE A 114 1.85 -35.90 0.73
CA ILE A 114 1.06 -35.63 -0.49
C ILE A 114 -0.23 -34.86 -0.14
N THR A 115 -0.89 -35.22 0.96
CA THR A 115 -2.12 -34.53 1.40
C THR A 115 -1.84 -33.07 1.75
N PHE A 116 -0.76 -32.78 2.49
CA PHE A 116 -0.37 -31.41 2.82
C PHE A 116 0.09 -30.62 1.60
N THR A 117 0.76 -31.25 0.63
CA THR A 117 1.08 -30.60 -0.65
C THR A 117 -0.18 -30.17 -1.39
N ILE A 118 -1.22 -31.03 -1.41
CA ILE A 118 -2.52 -30.69 -2.01
C ILE A 118 -3.15 -29.51 -1.25
N LEU A 119 -3.22 -29.57 0.07
CA LEU A 119 -3.80 -28.50 0.91
C LEU A 119 -3.05 -27.17 0.76
N LEU A 120 -1.72 -27.21 0.66
CA LEU A 120 -0.89 -26.03 0.43
C LEU A 120 -1.31 -25.31 -0.84
N VAL A 121 -1.63 -26.06 -1.89
CA VAL A 121 -2.02 -25.47 -3.17
C VAL A 121 -3.48 -25.04 -3.15
N THR A 122 -4.39 -25.92 -2.74
CA THR A 122 -5.83 -25.63 -2.84
C THR A 122 -6.28 -24.55 -1.88
N ASN A 123 -5.62 -24.41 -0.73
CA ASN A 123 -6.00 -23.41 0.28
C ASN A 123 -4.91 -22.37 0.48
N GLY A 124 -3.63 -22.76 0.51
CA GLY A 124 -2.54 -21.82 0.77
C GLY A 124 -2.29 -20.85 -0.38
N ILE A 125 -2.07 -21.38 -1.59
CA ILE A 125 -1.80 -20.56 -2.78
C ILE A 125 -3.02 -19.74 -3.17
N THR A 126 -4.24 -20.31 -3.12
CA THR A 126 -5.47 -19.58 -3.45
C THR A 126 -5.68 -18.37 -2.52
N ASN A 127 -5.49 -18.53 -1.20
CA ASN A 127 -5.59 -17.39 -0.30
C ASN A 127 -4.52 -16.31 -0.58
N LEU A 128 -3.31 -16.71 -0.98
CA LEU A 128 -2.24 -15.78 -1.34
C LEU A 128 -2.56 -15.04 -2.66
N GLN A 129 -3.16 -15.73 -3.63
CA GLN A 129 -3.67 -15.12 -4.86
C GLN A 129 -4.79 -14.12 -4.57
N ASP A 130 -5.77 -14.49 -3.74
CA ASP A 130 -6.87 -13.58 -3.36
C ASP A 130 -6.33 -12.31 -2.68
N THR A 131 -5.32 -12.42 -1.82
CA THR A 131 -4.63 -11.27 -1.23
C THR A 131 -3.93 -10.44 -2.30
N ALA A 132 -3.16 -11.06 -3.19
CA ALA A 132 -2.46 -10.35 -4.26
C ALA A 132 -3.45 -9.60 -5.18
N THR A 133 -4.54 -10.25 -5.60
CA THR A 133 -5.59 -9.64 -6.41
C THR A 133 -6.27 -8.47 -5.67
N THR A 134 -6.48 -8.58 -4.36
CA THR A 134 -7.05 -7.48 -3.55
C THR A 134 -6.11 -6.27 -3.54
N VAL A 135 -4.80 -6.51 -3.37
CA VAL A 135 -3.78 -5.45 -3.42
C VAL A 135 -3.71 -4.81 -4.82
N VAL A 136 -3.70 -5.61 -5.89
CA VAL A 136 -3.69 -5.10 -7.27
C VAL A 136 -4.93 -4.25 -7.56
N ASN A 137 -6.12 -4.71 -7.16
CA ASN A 137 -7.36 -3.97 -7.37
C ASN A 137 -7.35 -2.64 -6.60
N ALA A 138 -6.96 -2.66 -5.32
CA ALA A 138 -6.84 -1.44 -4.53
C ALA A 138 -5.80 -0.47 -5.12
N ASN A 139 -4.66 -0.99 -5.58
CA ASN A 139 -3.62 -0.20 -6.23
C ASN A 139 -4.10 0.42 -7.54
N SER A 140 -4.88 -0.31 -8.34
CA SER A 140 -5.47 0.20 -9.58
C SER A 140 -6.45 1.36 -9.32
N GLU A 141 -7.24 1.28 -8.26
CA GLU A 141 -8.12 2.36 -7.82
C GLU A 141 -7.31 3.59 -7.35
N ILE A 142 -6.21 3.39 -6.61
CA ILE A 142 -5.31 4.48 -6.21
C ILE A 142 -4.67 5.14 -7.44
N GLN A 143 -4.19 4.37 -8.42
CA GLN A 143 -3.62 4.91 -9.66
C GLN A 143 -4.65 5.71 -10.47
N GLN A 144 -5.93 5.35 -10.40
CA GLN A 144 -6.98 6.15 -11.01
C GLN A 144 -7.15 7.48 -10.28
N LEU A 145 -7.23 7.47 -8.95
CA LEU A 145 -7.30 8.70 -8.15
C LEU A 145 -6.09 9.61 -8.38
N GLN A 146 -4.90 9.03 -8.51
CA GLN A 146 -3.68 9.77 -8.83
C GLN A 146 -3.73 10.43 -10.21
N ARG A 147 -4.21 9.71 -11.23
CA ARG A 147 -4.38 10.28 -12.58
C ARG A 147 -5.38 11.44 -12.57
N ASP A 148 -6.48 11.29 -11.84
CA ASP A 148 -7.48 12.35 -11.67
C ASP A 148 -6.86 13.55 -10.93
N ALA A 149 -6.09 13.32 -9.86
CA ALA A 149 -5.41 14.38 -9.11
C ALA A 149 -4.32 15.09 -9.93
N SER A 150 -3.49 14.35 -10.67
CA SER A 150 -2.47 14.90 -11.58
C SER A 150 -3.12 15.75 -12.69
N SER A 151 -4.27 15.34 -13.21
CA SER A 151 -5.03 16.14 -14.18
C SER A 151 -5.51 17.46 -13.58
N ILE A 152 -5.90 17.48 -12.30
CA ILE A 152 -6.28 18.72 -11.60
C ILE A 152 -5.07 19.61 -11.39
N VAL A 153 -3.96 19.05 -10.88
CA VAL A 153 -2.70 19.79 -10.67
C VAL A 153 -2.18 20.41 -11.97
N SER A 154 -2.14 19.64 -13.05
CA SER A 154 -1.73 20.16 -14.37
C SER A 154 -2.67 21.25 -14.90
N SER A 155 -3.98 21.16 -14.59
CA SER A 155 -4.93 22.21 -14.95
C SER A 155 -4.69 23.48 -14.13
N LEU A 156 -4.36 23.36 -12.84
CA LEU A 156 -4.02 24.49 -11.97
C LEU A 156 -2.69 25.15 -12.38
N ASP A 157 -1.67 24.36 -12.72
CA ASP A 157 -0.37 24.85 -13.17
C ASP A 157 -0.50 25.75 -14.42
N SER A 158 -1.38 25.35 -15.35
CA SER A 158 -1.65 26.15 -16.56
C SER A 158 -2.25 27.54 -16.28
N LEU A 159 -2.77 27.78 -15.07
CA LEU A 159 -3.37 29.05 -14.65
C LEU A 159 -2.40 29.98 -13.90
N ILE A 160 -1.21 29.51 -13.52
CA ILE A 160 -0.23 30.29 -12.76
C ILE A 160 0.19 31.53 -13.55
N VAL A 161 0.68 31.33 -14.78
CA VAL A 161 1.19 32.44 -15.61
C VAL A 161 0.10 33.45 -15.96
N PRO A 162 -1.09 33.03 -16.47
CA PRO A 162 -2.18 33.97 -16.76
C PRO A 162 -2.62 34.77 -15.54
N THR A 163 -2.76 34.12 -14.37
CA THR A 163 -3.21 34.79 -13.14
C THR A 163 -2.19 35.83 -12.68
N ARG A 164 -0.90 35.50 -12.75
CA ARG A 164 0.18 36.43 -12.41
C ARG A 164 0.25 37.62 -13.36
N ASP A 165 0.07 37.39 -14.66
CA ASP A 165 0.08 38.45 -15.66
C ASP A 165 -1.11 39.40 -15.47
N ILE A 166 -2.31 38.86 -15.21
CA ILE A 166 -3.52 39.64 -14.90
C ILE A 166 -3.31 40.49 -13.64
N ARG A 167 -2.79 39.88 -12.55
CA ARG A 167 -2.45 40.59 -11.32
C ARG A 167 -1.47 41.73 -11.61
N GLY A 168 -0.42 41.47 -12.40
CA GLY A 168 0.59 42.46 -12.75
C GLY A 168 0.01 43.66 -13.50
N GLU A 169 -0.96 43.45 -14.39
CA GLU A 169 -1.66 44.53 -15.08
C GLU A 169 -2.63 45.30 -14.17
N LEU A 170 -3.32 44.63 -13.24
CA LEU A 170 -4.16 45.28 -12.24
C LEU A 170 -3.36 46.15 -11.26
N VAL A 171 -2.18 45.68 -10.83
CA VAL A 171 -1.26 46.47 -9.99
C VAL A 171 -0.83 47.74 -10.72
N LYS A 172 -0.44 47.65 -12.00
CA LYS A 172 -0.09 48.82 -12.82
C LYS A 172 -1.27 49.78 -13.00
N LEU A 173 -2.49 49.25 -13.10
CA LEU A 173 -3.71 50.04 -13.18
C LEU A 173 -3.92 50.83 -11.87
N ASN A 174 -3.68 50.20 -10.72
CA ASN A 174 -3.87 50.76 -9.39
C ASN A 174 -2.82 51.83 -9.01
N GLU A 175 -1.54 51.62 -9.36
CA GLU A 175 -0.46 52.59 -9.07
C GLU A 175 -0.74 54.01 -9.61
N GLY A 176 -1.55 54.12 -10.66
CA GLY A 176 -1.91 55.38 -11.31
C GLY A 176 -3.23 56.01 -10.85
N SER A 177 -3.93 55.45 -9.85
CA SER A 177 -5.39 55.57 -9.66
C SER A 177 -6.17 55.05 -10.87
N PHE A 178 -7.37 54.50 -10.66
CA PHE A 178 -8.15 53.94 -11.78
C PHE A 178 -8.43 54.97 -12.89
N CYS A 179 -8.68 56.23 -12.51
CA CYS A 179 -9.00 57.33 -13.42
C CYS A 179 -8.22 58.61 -13.07
N PRO A 180 -6.95 58.74 -13.51
CA PRO A 180 -6.08 59.85 -13.09
C PRO A 180 -6.58 61.24 -13.53
N ASP A 181 -7.30 61.31 -14.65
CA ASP A 181 -7.80 62.57 -15.21
C ASP A 181 -9.12 63.05 -14.57
N ASP A 182 -9.84 62.19 -13.83
CA ASP A 182 -11.09 62.56 -13.17
C ASP A 182 -11.29 61.83 -11.82
N PRO A 183 -10.73 62.36 -10.72
CA PRO A 183 -10.92 61.80 -9.38
C PRO A 183 -12.36 61.96 -8.86
N SER A 184 -13.25 62.67 -9.59
CA SER A 184 -14.66 62.81 -9.21
C SER A 184 -15.55 61.68 -9.73
N LEU A 185 -15.01 60.74 -10.52
CA LEU A 185 -15.74 59.59 -11.06
C LEU A 185 -16.42 58.75 -9.96
N THR A 186 -15.77 58.59 -8.82
CA THR A 186 -16.33 57.89 -7.65
C THR A 186 -17.54 58.62 -7.07
N GLN A 187 -17.55 59.96 -7.07
CA GLN A 187 -18.70 60.75 -6.61
C GLN A 187 -19.85 60.72 -7.62
N ASP A 188 -19.54 60.68 -8.91
CA ASP A 188 -20.53 60.71 -10.00
C ASP A 188 -21.22 59.35 -10.21
N THR A 189 -20.47 58.26 -10.06
CA THR A 189 -21.00 56.89 -10.24
C THR A 189 -21.45 56.27 -8.93
N GLY A 190 -20.90 56.71 -7.79
CA GLY A 190 -21.10 56.07 -6.48
C GLY A 190 -20.35 54.75 -6.33
N ILE A 191 -19.46 54.40 -7.26
CA ILE A 191 -18.70 53.15 -7.28
C ILE A 191 -17.25 53.46 -6.96
N ASP A 192 -16.72 52.79 -5.94
CA ASP A 192 -15.32 52.90 -5.51
C ASP A 192 -14.46 51.87 -6.27
N PHE A 193 -14.06 52.22 -7.50
CA PHE A 193 -13.25 51.36 -8.36
C PHE A 193 -11.88 51.02 -7.76
N ASP A 194 -11.28 51.96 -7.04
CA ASP A 194 -9.96 51.76 -6.43
C ASP A 194 -10.06 50.67 -5.34
N ASN A 195 -11.08 50.72 -4.48
CA ASN A 195 -11.29 49.68 -3.46
C ASN A 195 -11.59 48.30 -4.07
N LEU A 196 -12.39 48.23 -5.16
CA LEU A 196 -12.67 46.96 -5.85
C LEU A 196 -11.40 46.35 -6.47
N ILE A 197 -10.51 47.19 -7.02
CA ILE A 197 -9.25 46.74 -7.59
C ILE A 197 -8.28 46.31 -6.49
N ASP A 198 -8.19 47.05 -5.39
CA ASP A 198 -7.39 46.68 -4.23
C ASP A 198 -7.80 45.31 -3.66
N GLU A 199 -9.10 45.09 -3.47
CA GLU A 199 -9.64 43.80 -3.01
C GLU A 199 -9.32 42.67 -4.00
N ALA A 200 -9.49 42.91 -5.31
CA ALA A 200 -9.15 41.93 -6.33
C ALA A 200 -7.65 41.60 -6.37
N ILE A 201 -6.76 42.59 -6.19
CA ILE A 201 -5.31 42.38 -6.14
C ILE A 201 -4.91 41.51 -4.96
N VAL A 202 -5.49 41.75 -3.77
CA VAL A 202 -5.20 40.96 -2.56
C VAL A 202 -5.63 39.51 -2.74
N LEU A 203 -6.83 39.27 -3.29
CA LEU A 203 -7.31 37.91 -3.56
C LEU A 203 -6.46 37.19 -4.61
N LEU A 204 -6.03 37.91 -5.65
CA LEU A 204 -5.13 37.39 -6.68
C LEU A 204 -3.73 37.07 -6.17
N GLU A 205 -3.25 37.82 -5.17
CA GLU A 205 -1.98 37.56 -4.51
C GLU A 205 -2.05 36.27 -3.69
N GLN A 206 -3.08 36.12 -2.86
CA GLN A 206 -3.30 34.89 -2.09
C GLN A 206 -3.44 33.66 -2.98
N LEU A 207 -4.19 33.79 -4.08
CA LEU A 207 -4.34 32.76 -5.10
C LEU A 207 -3.00 32.42 -5.77
N GLY A 208 -2.20 33.43 -6.12
CA GLY A 208 -0.88 33.22 -6.70
C GLY A 208 0.07 32.49 -5.77
N ASP A 209 0.10 32.87 -4.49
CA ASP A 209 0.95 32.25 -3.47
C ASP A 209 0.58 30.77 -3.25
N PHE A 210 -0.72 30.45 -3.19
CA PHE A 210 -1.22 29.07 -3.12
C PHE A 210 -0.76 28.25 -4.33
N LEU A 211 -0.92 28.79 -5.54
CA LEU A 211 -0.58 28.07 -6.77
C LEU A 211 0.93 27.86 -6.96
N GLU A 212 1.79 28.75 -6.44
CA GLU A 212 3.25 28.62 -6.61
C GLU A 212 3.90 27.74 -5.52
N GLY A 213 3.42 27.81 -4.27
CA GLY A 213 3.96 27.02 -3.17
C GLY A 213 3.32 25.64 -3.03
N ASP A 214 2.02 25.63 -2.76
CA ASP A 214 1.33 24.40 -2.34
C ASP A 214 1.14 23.41 -3.52
N LEU A 215 1.14 23.90 -4.75
CA LEU A 215 0.99 23.07 -5.94
C LEU A 215 2.26 22.23 -6.24
N ASP A 216 3.45 22.79 -6.04
CA ASP A 216 4.74 22.09 -6.23
C ASP A 216 4.92 20.98 -5.19
N ASP A 217 4.53 21.24 -3.94
CA ASP A 217 4.49 20.25 -2.87
C ASP A 217 3.49 19.13 -3.19
N LEU A 218 2.31 19.48 -3.75
CA LEU A 218 1.30 18.50 -4.16
C LEU A 218 1.76 17.66 -5.35
N GLU A 219 2.40 18.26 -6.36
CA GLU A 219 2.98 17.53 -7.50
C GLU A 219 4.05 16.55 -7.02
N THR A 220 4.96 16.98 -6.15
CA THR A 220 6.00 16.12 -5.55
C THR A 220 5.40 14.96 -4.74
N ALA A 221 4.32 15.23 -3.99
CA ALA A 221 3.62 14.19 -3.24
C ALA A 221 2.90 13.19 -4.17
N LEU A 222 2.30 13.66 -5.26
CA LEU A 222 1.68 12.82 -6.28
C LEU A 222 2.72 11.96 -7.00
N ASP A 223 3.88 12.50 -7.40
CA ASP A 223 4.96 11.74 -8.02
C ASP A 223 5.48 10.64 -7.08
N THR A 224 5.66 10.97 -5.80
CA THR A 224 6.06 10.00 -4.78
C THR A 224 5.03 8.89 -4.60
N ALA A 225 3.74 9.23 -4.64
CA ALA A 225 2.66 8.25 -4.63
C ALA A 225 2.66 7.39 -5.90
N GLU A 226 3.02 7.94 -7.06
CA GLU A 226 3.07 7.21 -8.34
C GLU A 226 4.18 6.16 -8.32
N ASP A 227 5.35 6.58 -7.88
CA ASP A 227 6.50 5.70 -7.77
C ASP A 227 6.25 4.58 -6.74
N THR A 228 5.54 4.90 -5.65
CA THR A 228 5.16 3.91 -4.64
C THR A 228 4.13 2.91 -5.18
N THR A 229 3.08 3.38 -5.86
CA THR A 229 2.05 2.50 -6.43
C THR A 229 2.58 1.63 -7.56
N LYS A 230 3.52 2.13 -8.37
CA LYS A 230 4.26 1.32 -9.36
C LYS A 230 5.10 0.23 -8.71
N GLN A 231 5.81 0.54 -7.63
CA GLN A 231 6.57 -0.48 -6.90
C GLN A 231 5.67 -1.57 -6.31
N ILE A 232 4.48 -1.19 -5.83
CA ILE A 232 3.47 -2.15 -5.36
C ILE A 232 2.97 -3.03 -6.51
N GLU A 233 2.66 -2.44 -7.67
CA GLU A 233 2.24 -3.19 -8.87
C GLU A 233 3.33 -4.16 -9.32
N ASP A 234 4.57 -3.70 -9.47
CA ASP A 234 5.72 -4.54 -9.85
C ASP A 234 5.91 -5.71 -8.87
N GLN A 235 5.72 -5.47 -7.57
CA GLN A 235 5.83 -6.53 -6.56
C GLN A 235 4.63 -7.49 -6.59
N ALA A 236 3.42 -6.98 -6.78
CA ALA A 236 2.20 -7.77 -6.83
C ALA A 236 2.17 -8.67 -8.09
N ASP A 237 2.61 -8.15 -9.24
CA ASP A 237 2.75 -8.91 -10.48
C ASP A 237 3.76 -10.07 -10.34
N ASN A 238 4.81 -9.87 -9.54
CA ASN A 238 5.76 -10.94 -9.21
C ASN A 238 5.16 -12.01 -8.28
N ILE A 239 4.11 -11.67 -7.53
CA ILE A 239 3.41 -12.58 -6.60
C ILE A 239 2.26 -13.30 -7.30
N GLU A 240 1.73 -12.78 -8.42
CA GLU A 240 0.68 -13.41 -9.21
C GLU A 240 1.18 -14.75 -9.80
N LEU A 241 1.04 -15.79 -8.99
CA LEU A 241 1.36 -17.16 -9.37
C LEU A 241 0.32 -17.58 -10.40
N ASN A 242 0.67 -17.51 -11.68
CA ASN A 242 -0.14 -18.03 -12.75
C ASN A 242 -0.50 -19.51 -12.52
N ASP A 243 -1.63 -19.97 -13.03
CA ASP A 243 -2.09 -21.37 -12.92
C ASP A 243 -1.02 -22.40 -13.29
N TRP A 244 -0.15 -22.07 -14.25
CA TRP A 244 0.94 -22.96 -14.65
C TRP A 244 2.12 -22.96 -13.67
N GLN A 245 2.39 -21.86 -12.96
CA GLN A 245 3.47 -21.77 -11.97
C GLN A 245 3.14 -22.58 -10.72
N SER A 246 1.88 -22.57 -10.28
CA SER A 246 1.43 -23.44 -9.17
C SER A 246 1.58 -24.92 -9.54
N LEU A 247 1.29 -25.32 -10.80
CA LEU A 247 1.55 -26.67 -11.30
C LEU A 247 3.04 -27.06 -11.26
N VAL A 248 3.95 -26.12 -11.55
CA VAL A 248 5.41 -26.35 -11.45
C VAL A 248 5.83 -26.68 -10.01
N ILE A 249 5.13 -26.14 -9.01
CA ILE A 249 5.36 -26.48 -7.59
C ILE A 249 4.72 -27.82 -7.25
N ILE A 250 3.48 -28.10 -7.65
CA ILE A 250 2.76 -29.33 -7.27
C ILE A 250 3.42 -30.58 -7.83
N ILE A 251 3.75 -30.55 -9.13
CA ILE A 251 4.12 -31.74 -9.89
C ILE A 251 5.35 -32.44 -9.26
N PRO A 252 6.47 -31.75 -8.98
CA PRO A 252 7.61 -32.39 -8.31
C PRO A 252 7.27 -32.93 -6.93
N TYR A 253 6.50 -32.18 -6.13
CA TYR A 253 6.17 -32.55 -4.75
C TYR A 253 5.16 -33.70 -4.66
N VAL A 254 4.42 -34.01 -5.72
CA VAL A 254 3.57 -35.21 -5.79
C VAL A 254 4.27 -36.36 -6.49
N LEU A 255 4.92 -36.11 -7.63
CA LEU A 255 5.56 -37.16 -8.43
C LEU A 255 6.74 -37.80 -7.71
N ILE A 256 7.65 -37.00 -7.14
CA ILE A 256 8.87 -37.53 -6.53
C ILE A 256 8.54 -38.46 -5.34
N PRO A 257 7.69 -38.07 -4.37
CA PRO A 257 7.28 -38.99 -3.31
C PRO A 257 6.49 -40.19 -3.83
N SER A 258 5.73 -40.06 -4.92
CA SER A 258 5.04 -41.20 -5.54
C SER A 258 6.02 -42.25 -6.08
N PHE A 259 7.12 -41.82 -6.73
CA PHE A 259 8.20 -42.75 -7.12
C PHE A 259 8.86 -43.40 -5.90
N LEU A 260 9.13 -42.64 -4.83
CA LEU A 260 9.66 -43.21 -3.58
C LEU A 260 8.69 -44.20 -2.93
N LEU A 261 7.38 -43.97 -3.04
CA LEU A 261 6.34 -44.87 -2.56
C LEU A 261 6.27 -46.16 -3.39
N VAL A 262 6.41 -46.08 -4.72
CA VAL A 262 6.50 -47.27 -5.58
C VAL A 262 7.76 -48.08 -5.23
N ALA A 263 8.89 -47.42 -4.97
CA ALA A 263 10.11 -48.07 -4.49
C ALA A 263 9.85 -48.84 -3.18
N LEU A 264 9.17 -48.20 -2.22
CA LEU A 264 8.78 -48.81 -0.97
C LEU A 264 7.87 -50.02 -1.18
N MET A 265 6.87 -49.92 -2.05
CA MET A 265 5.95 -51.02 -2.38
C MET A 265 6.67 -52.19 -3.06
N MET A 266 7.60 -51.94 -3.97
CA MET A 266 8.42 -53.02 -4.56
C MET A 266 9.27 -53.73 -3.52
N THR A 267 9.90 -52.99 -2.61
CA THR A 267 10.61 -53.61 -1.47
C THR A 267 9.67 -54.35 -0.51
N TRP A 268 8.37 -54.00 -0.49
CA TRP A 268 7.37 -54.71 0.30
C TRP A 268 7.10 -56.12 -0.24
N PHE A 269 6.98 -56.23 -1.56
CA PHE A 269 6.77 -57.49 -2.29
C PHE A 269 8.05 -58.27 -2.58
N ASP A 270 9.18 -57.85 -2.00
CA ASP A 270 10.51 -58.41 -2.26
C ASP A 270 10.89 -58.42 -3.76
N ALA A 271 10.36 -57.47 -4.54
CA ALA A 271 10.70 -57.26 -5.94
C ALA A 271 11.84 -56.23 -6.04
N SER A 272 12.93 -56.57 -6.72
CA SER A 272 14.06 -55.66 -6.92
C SER A 272 14.46 -55.60 -8.39
N PHE A 273 14.39 -54.40 -8.98
CA PHE A 273 14.93 -54.12 -10.31
C PHE A 273 16.18 -53.24 -10.16
N PRO A 274 17.38 -53.72 -10.54
CA PRO A 274 18.63 -52.99 -10.33
C PRO A 274 18.63 -51.60 -10.96
N THR A 275 18.04 -51.46 -12.15
CA THR A 275 17.91 -50.20 -12.88
C THR A 275 17.06 -49.19 -12.12
N TYR A 276 15.90 -49.61 -11.63
CA TYR A 276 15.00 -48.75 -10.87
C TYR A 276 15.62 -48.30 -9.54
N THR A 277 16.26 -49.22 -8.79
CA THR A 277 16.95 -48.87 -7.54
C THR A 277 18.08 -47.87 -7.79
N CYS A 278 18.83 -48.03 -8.89
CA CYS A 278 19.85 -47.08 -9.30
C CYS A 278 19.25 -45.69 -9.55
N VAL A 279 18.18 -45.59 -10.35
CA VAL A 279 17.52 -44.32 -10.65
C VAL A 279 16.95 -43.65 -9.39
N VAL A 280 16.28 -44.40 -8.51
CA VAL A 280 15.74 -43.86 -7.26
C VAL A 280 16.85 -43.30 -6.37
N GLN A 281 17.94 -44.04 -6.23
CA GLN A 281 19.04 -43.65 -5.33
C GLN A 281 19.87 -42.48 -5.87
N TRP A 282 20.13 -42.44 -7.19
CA TRP A 282 21.01 -41.44 -7.80
C TRP A 282 20.30 -40.19 -8.29
N PHE A 283 19.00 -40.28 -8.58
CA PHE A 283 18.22 -39.15 -9.13
C PHE A 283 17.11 -38.69 -8.18
N PHE A 284 16.13 -39.54 -7.89
CA PHE A 284 14.95 -39.12 -7.13
C PHE A 284 15.26 -38.76 -5.67
N LEU A 285 16.16 -39.49 -5.00
CA LEU A 285 16.50 -39.22 -3.61
C LEU A 285 17.27 -37.89 -3.43
N PRO A 286 18.34 -37.58 -4.19
CA PRO A 286 18.98 -36.26 -4.13
C PRO A 286 18.00 -35.13 -4.48
N LEU A 287 17.16 -35.33 -5.50
CA LEU A 287 16.16 -34.35 -5.88
C LEU A 287 15.13 -34.11 -4.76
N PHE A 288 14.65 -35.19 -4.11
CA PHE A 288 13.76 -35.11 -2.95
C PHE A 288 14.38 -34.30 -1.80
N ILE A 289 15.66 -34.55 -1.50
CA ILE A 289 16.40 -33.80 -0.47
C ILE A 289 16.50 -32.32 -0.84
N LEU A 290 16.82 -32.01 -2.10
CA LEU A 290 16.92 -30.64 -2.59
C LEU A 290 15.58 -29.90 -2.46
N ILE A 291 14.48 -30.45 -2.99
CA ILE A 291 13.17 -29.81 -2.91
C ILE A 291 12.72 -29.64 -1.46
N THR A 292 12.97 -30.62 -0.59
CA THR A 292 12.61 -30.53 0.83
C THR A 292 13.40 -29.41 1.49
N SER A 293 14.68 -29.27 1.18
CA SER A 293 15.53 -28.20 1.72
C SER A 293 15.01 -26.82 1.32
N ILE A 294 14.64 -26.65 0.04
CA ILE A 294 14.00 -25.42 -0.46
C ILE A 294 12.67 -25.17 0.26
N ALA A 295 11.83 -26.20 0.43
CA ALA A 295 10.56 -26.09 1.14
C ALA A 295 10.71 -25.56 2.57
N PHE A 296 11.72 -26.04 3.31
CA PHE A 296 11.97 -25.57 4.69
C PHE A 296 12.42 -24.11 4.73
N VAL A 297 13.26 -23.68 3.78
CA VAL A 297 13.69 -22.27 3.68
C VAL A 297 12.50 -21.37 3.34
N LEU A 298 11.69 -21.76 2.35
CA LEU A 298 10.48 -21.02 1.98
C LEU A 298 9.46 -21.00 3.11
N SER A 299 9.25 -22.11 3.82
CA SER A 299 8.34 -22.17 4.97
C SER A 299 8.80 -21.26 6.10
N ALA A 300 10.11 -21.15 6.34
CA ALA A 300 10.68 -20.22 7.31
C ALA A 300 10.41 -18.77 6.89
N ALA A 301 10.64 -18.42 5.62
CA ALA A 301 10.36 -17.08 5.11
C ALA A 301 8.86 -16.72 5.17
N VAL A 302 7.99 -17.64 4.75
CA VAL A 302 6.52 -17.47 4.82
C VAL A 302 6.05 -17.33 6.26
N LEU A 303 6.61 -18.10 7.20
CA LEU A 303 6.28 -17.93 8.62
C LEU A 303 6.68 -16.54 9.11
N THR A 304 7.89 -16.09 8.82
CA THR A 304 8.34 -14.73 9.18
C THR A 304 7.40 -13.67 8.61
N GLY A 305 7.04 -13.76 7.33
CA GLY A 305 6.10 -12.84 6.69
C GLY A 305 4.70 -12.88 7.30
N ALA A 306 4.16 -14.08 7.56
CA ALA A 306 2.84 -14.24 8.18
C ALA A 306 2.80 -13.68 9.60
N VAL A 307 3.89 -13.81 10.35
CA VAL A 307 4.05 -13.27 11.70
C VAL A 307 4.19 -11.75 11.68
N ALA A 308 4.94 -11.19 10.72
CA ALA A 308 5.03 -9.73 10.52
C ALA A 308 3.68 -9.14 10.13
N ASN A 309 2.98 -9.76 9.18
CA ASN A 309 1.65 -9.34 8.76
C ASN A 309 0.66 -9.42 9.93
N ALA A 310 0.76 -10.46 10.76
CA ALA A 310 -0.09 -10.60 11.92
C ALA A 310 0.12 -9.48 12.96
N ASP A 311 1.35 -9.02 13.16
CA ASP A 311 1.63 -7.87 14.01
C ASP A 311 1.05 -6.59 13.42
N PHE A 312 1.29 -6.36 12.12
CA PHE A 312 0.78 -5.19 11.41
C PHE A 312 -0.73 -5.09 11.55
N CYS A 313 -1.44 -6.20 11.26
CA CYS A 313 -2.89 -6.28 11.34
C CYS A 313 -3.46 -6.14 12.75
N SER A 314 -2.63 -6.32 13.78
CA SER A 314 -3.16 -6.35 15.13
C SER A 314 -2.88 -5.07 15.90
N GLY A 315 -1.78 -4.34 15.67
CA GLY A 315 -1.48 -3.08 16.37
C GLY A 315 -1.46 -3.15 17.91
N GLU A 316 -0.88 -2.14 18.55
CA GLU A 316 -1.01 -1.93 19.99
C GLU A 316 -1.48 -0.50 20.22
N SER A 317 -2.73 -0.32 20.64
CA SER A 317 -3.20 0.99 21.06
C SER A 317 -2.70 1.28 22.49
N PRO A 318 -2.27 2.51 22.80
CA PRO A 318 -2.03 2.94 24.17
C PRO A 318 -3.28 2.77 25.05
N ASP A 319 -4.47 2.87 24.45
CA ASP A 319 -5.74 2.65 25.12
C ASP A 319 -6.15 1.18 25.04
N GLN A 320 -6.05 0.48 26.16
CA GLN A 320 -6.44 -0.93 26.28
C GLN A 320 -7.93 -1.19 26.03
N SER A 321 -8.77 -0.15 25.96
CA SER A 321 -10.18 -0.29 25.61
C SER A 321 -10.42 -0.48 24.11
N ILE A 322 -9.46 -0.08 23.27
CA ILE A 322 -9.54 -0.21 21.81
C ILE A 322 -9.04 -1.60 21.43
N PRO A 323 -9.86 -2.41 20.73
CA PRO A 323 -9.43 -3.72 20.28
C PRO A 323 -8.26 -3.60 19.30
N PRO A 324 -7.33 -4.57 19.29
CA PRO A 324 -6.20 -4.58 18.38
C PRO A 324 -6.67 -4.47 16.92
N ASN A 325 -6.15 -3.49 16.18
CA ASN A 325 -6.51 -3.20 14.80
C ASN A 325 -5.27 -2.70 14.00
N PRO A 326 -5.29 -2.77 12.67
CA PRO A 326 -4.20 -2.26 11.82
C PRO A 326 -4.08 -0.74 11.82
N ASP A 327 -5.18 -0.05 12.07
CA ASP A 327 -5.30 1.41 12.08
C ASP A 327 -4.28 2.04 13.04
N GLU A 328 -4.18 1.49 14.25
CA GLU A 328 -3.23 1.93 15.28
C GLU A 328 -1.78 1.66 14.88
N THR A 329 -1.51 0.58 14.12
CA THR A 329 -0.15 0.34 13.58
C THR A 329 0.23 1.44 12.60
N VAL A 330 -0.66 1.82 11.68
CA VAL A 330 -0.40 2.87 10.68
C VAL A 330 -0.10 4.20 11.37
N LEU A 331 -0.90 4.58 12.36
CA LEU A 331 -0.68 5.81 13.13
C LEU A 331 0.62 5.76 13.94
N SER A 332 0.94 4.61 14.51
CA SER A 332 2.19 4.41 15.26
C SER A 332 3.41 4.51 14.34
N ILE A 333 3.35 3.96 13.12
CA ILE A 333 4.41 4.10 12.11
C ILE A 333 4.65 5.58 11.81
N LEU A 334 3.60 6.36 11.54
CA LEU A 334 3.74 7.79 11.25
C LEU A 334 4.44 8.54 12.39
N SER A 335 4.02 8.28 13.64
CA SER A 335 4.63 8.89 14.81
C SER A 335 6.10 8.50 14.99
N LYS A 336 6.46 7.24 14.69
CA LYS A 336 7.84 6.72 14.78
C LYS A 336 8.75 7.25 13.67
N THR A 337 8.20 7.56 12.49
CA THR A 337 8.91 8.21 11.40
C THR A 337 9.15 9.71 11.61
N GLY A 338 8.66 10.28 12.73
CA GLY A 338 8.87 11.68 13.09
C GLY A 338 7.87 12.66 12.48
N VAL A 339 6.81 12.16 11.83
CA VAL A 339 5.71 13.00 11.35
C VAL A 339 4.93 13.50 12.55
N GLN A 340 4.88 14.82 12.74
CA GLN A 340 4.22 15.42 13.91
C GLN A 340 2.69 15.40 13.75
N ASP A 341 1.98 15.32 14.88
CA ASP A 341 0.50 15.23 14.90
C ASP A 341 -0.20 16.47 14.27
N ASP A 342 0.51 17.60 14.18
CA ASP A 342 0.00 18.84 13.59
C ASP A 342 0.23 18.93 12.07
N GLU A 343 1.11 18.11 11.51
CA GLU A 343 1.38 18.05 10.08
C GLU A 343 0.16 17.55 9.31
N LEU A 344 -0.06 18.14 8.13
CA LEU A 344 -1.21 17.84 7.29
C LEU A 344 -1.28 16.35 6.94
N VAL A 345 -0.14 15.71 6.64
CA VAL A 345 -0.05 14.28 6.31
C VAL A 345 -0.57 13.41 7.46
N TYR A 346 -0.17 13.70 8.70
CA TYR A 346 -0.64 12.95 9.87
C TYR A 346 -2.16 13.06 10.02
N LYS A 347 -2.70 14.29 9.88
CA LYS A 347 -4.14 14.55 9.98
C LYS A 347 -4.92 13.86 8.85
N MET A 348 -4.41 13.90 7.62
CA MET A 348 -5.00 13.20 6.47
C MET A 348 -5.07 11.68 6.70
N VAL A 349 -3.97 11.06 7.10
CA VAL A 349 -3.97 9.61 7.35
C VAL A 349 -4.87 9.28 8.53
N THR A 350 -4.80 10.04 9.62
CA THR A 350 -5.69 9.87 10.78
C THR A 350 -7.17 9.98 10.38
N PHE A 351 -7.51 10.92 9.51
CA PHE A 351 -8.86 11.12 9.01
C PHE A 351 -9.37 9.90 8.24
N TYR A 352 -8.61 9.38 7.28
CA TYR A 352 -9.05 8.22 6.51
C TYR A 352 -9.01 6.90 7.29
N VAL A 353 -7.98 6.70 8.12
CA VAL A 353 -7.84 5.53 8.99
C VAL A 353 -9.00 5.46 9.98
N LYS A 354 -9.40 6.60 10.57
CA LYS A 354 -10.60 6.69 11.43
C LYS A 354 -11.91 6.80 10.65
N GLN A 355 -11.90 6.42 9.36
CA GLN A 355 -13.08 6.38 8.49
C GLN A 355 -13.88 7.70 8.50
N CYS A 356 -13.15 8.81 8.49
CA CYS A 356 -13.66 10.18 8.44
C CYS A 356 -14.47 10.65 9.65
N ILE A 357 -14.26 10.03 10.82
CA ILE A 357 -14.92 10.45 12.06
C ILE A 357 -14.16 11.61 12.72
N SER A 358 -12.87 11.77 12.45
CA SER A 358 -12.08 12.87 13.01
C SER A 358 -12.36 14.21 12.30
N GLU A 359 -11.73 15.27 12.80
CA GLU A 359 -11.75 16.58 12.16
C GLU A 359 -11.24 16.49 10.72
N ASP A 360 -11.92 17.21 9.83
CA ASP A 360 -11.67 17.25 8.38
C ASP A 360 -10.40 18.07 8.10
N PRO A 361 -9.28 17.44 7.68
CA PRO A 361 -8.03 18.16 7.46
C PRO A 361 -8.07 19.02 6.20
N PHE A 362 -9.11 18.88 5.37
CA PHE A 362 -9.27 19.59 4.10
C PHE A 362 -10.17 20.81 4.21
N GLY A 363 -10.47 21.26 5.43
CA GLY A 363 -11.26 22.48 5.67
C GLY A 363 -10.74 23.68 4.88
N PHE A 364 -9.41 23.81 4.75
CA PHE A 364 -8.76 24.88 3.99
C PHE A 364 -9.11 24.86 2.49
N ILE A 365 -9.36 23.71 1.88
CA ILE A 365 -9.78 23.63 0.46
C ILE A 365 -11.22 24.16 0.32
N GLY A 366 -12.06 23.93 1.33
CA GLY A 366 -13.39 24.52 1.42
C GLY A 366 -13.35 26.04 1.55
N GLU A 367 -12.48 26.56 2.42
CA GLU A 367 -12.24 28.00 2.59
C GLU A 367 -11.72 28.62 1.30
N TYR A 368 -10.72 28.01 0.66
CA TYR A 368 -10.16 28.43 -0.62
C TYR A 368 -11.20 28.48 -1.75
N ARG A 369 -12.10 27.48 -1.82
CA ARG A 369 -13.23 27.51 -2.77
C ARG A 369 -14.13 28.72 -2.53
N ASP A 370 -14.43 29.01 -1.27
CA ASP A 370 -15.30 30.13 -0.90
C ASP A 370 -14.61 31.48 -1.21
N GLU A 371 -13.28 31.58 -1.02
CA GLU A 371 -12.47 32.73 -1.43
C GLU A 371 -12.46 32.93 -2.95
N ILE A 372 -12.32 31.86 -3.74
CA ILE A 372 -12.43 31.93 -5.22
C ILE A 372 -13.82 32.45 -5.62
N GLN A 373 -14.88 32.00 -4.94
CA GLN A 373 -16.23 32.48 -5.24
C GLN A 373 -16.37 33.98 -4.94
N ILE A 374 -15.85 34.45 -3.81
CA ILE A 374 -15.84 35.87 -3.47
C ILE A 374 -15.05 36.67 -4.51
N ALA A 375 -13.89 36.17 -4.94
CA ALA A 375 -13.09 36.81 -5.99
C ALA A 375 -13.85 36.91 -7.32
N ASP A 376 -14.56 35.84 -7.72
CA ASP A 376 -15.37 35.83 -8.95
C ASP A 376 -16.54 36.83 -8.87
N GLU A 377 -17.23 36.89 -7.73
CA GLU A 377 -18.30 37.88 -7.49
C GLU A 377 -17.78 39.32 -7.55
N GLN A 378 -16.58 39.59 -7.04
CA GLN A 378 -15.95 40.91 -7.08
C GLN A 378 -15.50 41.29 -8.50
N ILE A 379 -14.87 40.38 -9.25
CA ILE A 379 -14.46 40.63 -10.63
C ILE A 379 -15.67 40.85 -11.54
N ARG A 380 -16.76 40.09 -11.33
CA ARG A 380 -18.02 40.32 -12.05
C ARG A 380 -18.63 41.67 -11.68
N SER A 381 -18.61 42.05 -10.40
CA SER A 381 -19.09 43.36 -9.96
C SER A 381 -18.28 44.51 -10.58
N LEU A 382 -16.96 44.36 -10.69
CA LEU A 382 -16.09 45.32 -11.37
C LEU A 382 -16.39 45.39 -12.87
N THR A 383 -16.61 44.24 -13.51
CA THR A 383 -16.98 44.15 -14.93
C THR A 383 -18.33 44.83 -15.19
N ASP A 384 -19.34 44.51 -14.39
CA ASP A 384 -20.68 45.12 -14.46
C ASP A 384 -20.63 46.64 -14.22
N ALA A 385 -19.77 47.08 -13.30
CA ALA A 385 -19.53 48.50 -13.05
C ALA A 385 -18.93 49.20 -14.27
N MET A 386 -17.93 48.60 -14.91
CA MET A 386 -17.33 49.12 -16.15
C MET A 386 -18.34 49.18 -17.30
N ASP A 387 -19.15 48.14 -17.45
CA ASP A 387 -20.20 48.06 -18.48
C ASP A 387 -21.29 49.11 -18.27
N SER A 388 -21.65 49.39 -17.01
CA SER A 388 -22.67 50.39 -16.67
C SER A 388 -22.29 51.81 -17.10
N VAL A 389 -21.00 52.16 -17.07
CA VAL A 389 -20.49 53.47 -17.46
C VAL A 389 -20.26 53.53 -18.98
N THR A 390 -20.26 52.39 -19.67
CA THR A 390 -19.83 52.17 -21.06
C THR A 390 -18.35 52.44 -21.27
N LEU A 391 -17.67 51.49 -21.90
CA LEU A 391 -16.23 51.52 -22.14
C LEU A 391 -15.77 52.76 -22.92
N SER A 392 -16.58 53.24 -23.86
CA SER A 392 -16.31 54.47 -24.61
C SER A 392 -16.29 55.72 -23.71
N ARG A 393 -17.12 55.78 -22.67
CA ARG A 393 -17.15 56.91 -21.74
C ARG A 393 -15.99 56.83 -20.76
N LEU A 394 -15.68 55.65 -20.22
CA LEU A 394 -14.49 55.43 -19.40
C LEU A 394 -13.22 55.83 -20.14
N ASN A 395 -13.09 55.43 -21.41
CA ASN A 395 -11.96 55.80 -22.24
C ASN A 395 -11.84 57.31 -22.44
N PHE A 396 -12.98 57.99 -22.66
CA PHE A 396 -13.01 59.43 -22.87
C PHE A 396 -12.72 60.23 -21.60
N VAL A 397 -13.29 59.82 -20.45
CA VAL A 397 -13.19 60.54 -19.18
C VAL A 397 -11.82 60.35 -18.53
N CYS A 398 -11.30 59.13 -18.51
CA CYS A 398 -10.03 58.83 -17.84
C CYS A 398 -8.80 58.97 -18.73
N GLY A 399 -8.98 59.30 -20.02
CA GLY A 399 -7.88 59.47 -20.96
C GLY A 399 -7.05 58.21 -21.23
N ARG A 400 -7.59 57.02 -20.92
CA ARG A 400 -6.91 55.71 -21.00
C ARG A 400 -7.73 54.71 -21.81
N ASP A 401 -7.09 53.76 -22.47
CA ASP A 401 -7.80 52.66 -23.13
C ASP A 401 -8.06 51.51 -22.15
N PHE A 402 -9.34 51.23 -21.85
CA PHE A 402 -9.79 50.16 -20.97
C PHE A 402 -10.11 48.85 -21.72
N ALA A 403 -10.03 48.81 -23.05
CA ALA A 403 -10.31 47.58 -23.80
C ALA A 403 -9.37 46.41 -23.39
N PRO A 404 -8.07 46.63 -23.12
CA PRO A 404 -7.22 45.57 -22.57
C PRO A 404 -7.64 45.11 -21.17
N VAL A 405 -8.14 46.03 -20.33
CA VAL A 405 -8.59 45.72 -18.96
C VAL A 405 -9.87 44.88 -18.99
N GLU A 406 -10.85 45.23 -19.83
CA GLU A 406 -12.06 44.42 -20.03
C GLU A 406 -11.71 43.00 -20.49
N ALA A 407 -10.80 42.86 -21.47
CA ALA A 407 -10.34 41.56 -21.93
C ALA A 407 -9.63 40.74 -20.82
N LEU A 408 -8.85 41.41 -19.97
CA LEU A 408 -8.19 40.79 -18.81
C LEU A 408 -9.20 40.33 -17.76
N LEU A 409 -10.19 41.16 -17.41
CA LEU A 409 -11.23 40.79 -16.44
C LEU A 409 -12.09 39.62 -16.95
N SER A 410 -12.41 39.61 -18.25
CA SER A 410 -13.10 38.49 -18.89
C SER A 410 -12.27 37.20 -18.82
N SER A 411 -10.97 37.27 -19.12
CA SER A 411 -10.06 36.14 -18.97
C SER A 411 -9.93 35.68 -17.52
N MET A 412 -9.97 36.62 -16.57
CA MET A 412 -9.81 36.31 -15.15
C MET A 412 -11.04 35.57 -14.60
N SER A 413 -12.25 36.00 -14.94
CA SER A 413 -13.47 35.28 -14.55
C SER A 413 -13.47 33.86 -15.11
N ALA A 414 -13.02 33.67 -16.36
CA ALA A 414 -12.86 32.33 -16.93
C ALA A 414 -11.83 31.48 -16.17
N ASN A 415 -10.70 32.05 -15.73
CA ASN A 415 -9.71 31.34 -14.92
C ASN A 415 -10.24 31.00 -13.53
N LEU A 416 -10.97 31.91 -12.87
CA LEU A 416 -11.61 31.66 -11.57
C LEU A 416 -12.68 30.56 -11.66
N ASP A 417 -13.45 30.51 -12.75
CA ASP A 417 -14.39 29.41 -12.98
C ASP A 417 -13.65 28.06 -13.07
N ILE A 418 -12.50 27.98 -13.76
CA ILE A 418 -11.67 26.76 -13.81
C ILE A 418 -11.10 26.41 -12.43
N LEU A 419 -10.60 27.40 -11.69
CA LEU A 419 -10.07 27.19 -10.32
C LEU A 419 -11.15 26.65 -9.39
N ARG A 420 -12.36 27.21 -9.45
CA ARG A 420 -13.51 26.74 -8.67
C ARG A 420 -13.87 25.31 -9.04
N ASP A 421 -13.93 24.98 -10.33
CA ASP A 421 -14.28 23.65 -10.80
C ASP A 421 -13.20 22.61 -10.40
N ASN A 422 -11.92 22.99 -10.45
CA ASN A 422 -10.80 22.17 -9.97
C ASN A 422 -10.82 21.97 -8.45
N ALA A 423 -11.12 23.02 -7.66
CA ALA A 423 -11.27 22.90 -6.21
C ALA A 423 -12.44 21.96 -5.86
N LEU A 424 -13.56 22.05 -6.57
CA LEU A 424 -14.69 21.12 -6.42
C LEU A 424 -14.31 19.68 -6.80
N ALA A 425 -13.55 19.50 -7.88
CA ALA A 425 -13.06 18.18 -8.30
C ALA A 425 -12.08 17.59 -7.26
N ALA A 426 -11.17 18.39 -6.71
CA ALA A 426 -10.26 17.97 -5.65
C ALA A 426 -11.04 17.57 -4.39
N LEU A 427 -12.01 18.38 -3.98
CA LEU A 427 -12.92 18.07 -2.88
C LEU A 427 -13.69 16.76 -3.13
N GLU A 428 -14.15 16.50 -4.36
CA GLU A 428 -14.82 15.25 -4.73
C GLU A 428 -13.89 14.03 -4.63
N LEU A 429 -12.64 14.16 -5.08
CA LEU A 429 -11.64 13.10 -5.00
C LEU A 429 -11.28 12.73 -3.56
N LEU A 430 -11.21 13.74 -2.68
CA LEU A 430 -10.88 13.59 -1.26
C LEU A 430 -12.08 13.15 -0.40
N ARG A 431 -13.24 12.91 -1.00
CA ARG A 431 -14.39 12.42 -0.24
C ARG A 431 -14.14 11.03 0.32
N CYS A 432 -14.60 10.86 1.55
CA CYS A 432 -14.60 9.60 2.28
C CYS A 432 -15.26 8.46 1.51
N SER A 433 -16.36 8.75 0.80
CA SER A 433 -17.06 7.78 -0.04
C SER A 433 -16.22 7.23 -1.20
N ARG A 434 -15.12 7.90 -1.58
CA ARG A 434 -14.13 7.39 -2.53
C ARG A 434 -12.96 6.69 -1.85
N ILE A 435 -12.34 7.31 -0.84
CA ILE A 435 -11.06 6.83 -0.29
C ILE A 435 -11.25 5.74 0.77
N THR A 436 -12.25 5.85 1.64
CA THR A 436 -12.47 4.88 2.73
C THR A 436 -12.78 3.46 2.22
N PRO A 437 -13.56 3.26 1.12
CA PRO A 437 -13.72 1.94 0.54
C PRO A 437 -12.42 1.29 0.07
N ILE A 438 -11.49 2.06 -0.51
CA ILE A 438 -10.17 1.56 -0.94
C ILE A 438 -9.38 1.09 0.28
N TYR A 439 -9.30 1.94 1.32
CA TYR A 439 -8.59 1.62 2.56
C TYR A 439 -9.18 0.38 3.24
N THR A 440 -10.50 0.35 3.44
CA THR A 440 -11.17 -0.78 4.09
C THR A 440 -11.09 -2.06 3.26
N ALA A 441 -11.14 -1.99 1.92
CA ALA A 441 -10.94 -3.15 1.07
C ALA A 441 -9.51 -3.71 1.17
N ALA A 442 -8.50 -2.86 1.31
CA ALA A 442 -7.11 -3.25 1.41
C ALA A 442 -6.72 -3.77 2.82
N VAL A 443 -7.33 -3.23 3.88
CA VAL A 443 -6.87 -3.43 5.26
C VAL A 443 -7.81 -4.33 6.08
N TYR A 444 -9.13 -4.30 5.83
CA TYR A 444 -10.12 -5.00 6.66
C TYR A 444 -10.56 -6.35 6.08
N ARG A 445 -10.20 -6.66 4.83
CA ARG A 445 -10.44 -7.96 4.19
C ARG A 445 -9.18 -8.82 4.24
#